data_AF-A0A518HKZ1-F1
#
_entry.id   AF-A0A518HKZ1-F1
#
_cell.length_a   1.000
_cell.length_b   1.000
_cell.length_c   1.000
_cell.angle_alpha   90.00
_cell.angle_beta   90.00
_cell.angle_gamma   90.00
#
_symmetry.space_group_name_H-M   'P 1'
#
loop_
_entity.id
_entity.type
_entity.pdbx_description
1 polymer ?
#
loop_
_entity_poly.entity_id
_entity_poly.type
_entity_poly.pdbx_seq_one_letter_code
_entity_poly.pdbx_strand_id
1 'polypeptide(L)' 'MTTMQAQEIVTAASALLAKSSVQELRSLRVDEDSNELRLRGKVRSFYHKQLAQEAVLPVAGSLQVVNHVDVHH' A
#
# COMPACT_ATOMS: atom_id res chain seq x y z
N MET A 1 17.51 -2.77 -8.36
CA MET A 1 16.11 -2.82 -8.84
C MET A 1 15.97 -1.86 -10.01
N THR A 2 15.29 -2.23 -11.08
CA THR A 2 15.09 -1.34 -12.25
C THR A 2 13.82 -0.52 -12.07
N THR A 3 13.77 0.72 -12.54
CA THR A 3 12.59 1.60 -12.48
C THR A 3 11.31 0.95 -13.03
N MET A 4 11.42 0.12 -14.08
CA MET A 4 10.29 -0.62 -14.64
C MET A 4 9.70 -1.65 -13.66
N GLN A 5 10.55 -2.34 -12.88
CA GLN A 5 10.13 -3.32 -11.88
C GLN A 5 9.44 -2.65 -10.68
N ALA A 6 9.94 -1.50 -10.24
CA ALA A 6 9.32 -0.71 -9.17
C ALA A 6 7.91 -0.27 -9.56
N GLN A 7 7.73 0.22 -10.79
CA GLN A 7 6.43 0.65 -11.29
C GLN A 7 5.41 -0.50 -11.37
N GLU A 8 5.86 -1.70 -11.75
CA GLU A 8 5.01 -2.90 -11.75
C GLU A 8 4.51 -3.25 -10.34
N ILE A 9 5.39 -3.16 -9.33
CA ILE A 9 5.02 -3.42 -7.92
C ILE A 9 4.02 -2.37 -7.41
N VAL A 10 4.26 -1.08 -7.66
CA VAL A 10 3.30 -0.01 -7.29
C VAL A 10 1.94 -0.25 -7.93
N THR A 11 1.93 -0.65 -9.21
CA THR A 11 0.70 -0.93 -9.96
C THR A 11 -0.03 -2.15 -9.36
N ALA A 12 0.69 -3.23 -9.06
CA ALA A 12 0.12 -4.44 -8.46
C ALA A 12 -0.46 -4.16 -7.06
N ALA A 13 0.29 -3.45 -6.21
CA ALA A 13 -0.14 -3.06 -4.88
C ALA A 13 -1.40 -2.17 -4.91
N SER A 14 -1.41 -1.17 -5.80
CA SER A 14 -2.57 -0.29 -6.00
C SER A 14 -3.80 -1.10 -6.45
N ALA A 15 -3.63 -2.07 -7.35
CA ALA A 15 -4.71 -2.92 -7.83
C ALA A 15 -5.29 -3.83 -6.74
N LEU A 16 -4.46 -4.32 -5.81
CA LEU A 16 -4.92 -5.10 -4.65
C LEU A 16 -5.78 -4.25 -3.72
N LEU A 17 -5.32 -3.04 -3.38
CA LEU A 17 -6.07 -2.12 -2.52
C LEU A 17 -7.40 -1.69 -3.16
N ALA A 18 -7.41 -1.41 -4.48
CA ALA A 18 -8.61 -1.04 -5.22
C ALA A 18 -9.70 -2.15 -5.25
N LYS A 19 -9.31 -3.42 -5.11
CA LYS A 19 -10.23 -4.58 -5.10
C LYS A 19 -10.69 -4.97 -3.69
N SER A 20 -10.15 -4.34 -2.63
CA SER A 20 -10.46 -4.69 -1.24
C SER A 20 -11.96 -4.61 -0.93
N SER A 21 -12.49 -5.55 -0.14
CA SER A 21 -13.85 -5.46 0.40
C SER A 21 -14.02 -4.29 1.38
N VAL A 22 -12.92 -3.79 1.94
CA VAL A 22 -12.91 -2.60 2.79
C VAL A 22 -12.81 -1.35 1.92
N GLN A 23 -13.89 -0.57 1.86
CA GLN A 23 -14.00 0.62 1.01
C GLN A 23 -12.86 1.63 1.21
N GLU A 24 -12.43 1.87 2.45
CA GLU A 24 -11.37 2.84 2.75
C GLU A 24 -10.02 2.48 2.14
N LEU A 25 -9.69 1.18 2.05
CA LEU A 25 -8.45 0.71 1.44
C LEU A 25 -8.36 1.11 -0.04
N ARG A 26 -9.50 1.19 -0.73
CA ARG A 26 -9.56 1.58 -2.15
C ARG A 26 -9.15 3.03 -2.41
N SER A 27 -9.13 3.87 -1.36
CA SER A 27 -8.72 5.27 -1.45
C SER A 27 -7.24 5.50 -1.11
N LEU A 28 -6.55 4.46 -0.62
CA LEU A 28 -5.14 4.54 -0.27
C LEU A 28 -4.28 4.63 -1.54
N ARG A 29 -3.22 5.43 -1.45
CA ARG A 29 -2.23 5.58 -2.51
C ARG A 29 -1.01 4.75 -2.17
N VAL A 30 -0.41 4.20 -3.22
CA VAL A 30 0.87 3.51 -3.15
C VAL A 30 1.84 4.23 -4.06
N ASP A 31 3.05 4.43 -3.57
CA ASP A 31 4.17 4.95 -4.33
C ASP A 31 5.46 4.24 -3.90
N GLU A 32 6.49 4.39 -4.73
CA GLU A 32 7.81 3.86 -4.44
C GLU A 32 8.78 5.04 -4.26
N ASP A 33 9.69 4.88 -3.30
CA ASP A 33 10.85 5.76 -3.16
C ASP A 33 12.05 4.96 -2.68
N SER A 34 13.10 4.98 -3.49
CA SER A 34 14.42 4.39 -3.28
C SER A 34 14.38 2.86 -3.12
N ASN A 35 13.83 2.37 -2.01
CA ASN A 35 13.64 0.94 -1.74
C ASN A 35 12.43 0.69 -0.83
N GLU A 36 11.50 1.64 -0.77
CA GLU A 36 10.30 1.60 0.06
C GLU A 36 9.04 1.58 -0.79
N LEU A 37 8.09 0.71 -0.44
CA LEU A 37 6.72 0.76 -0.91
C LEU A 37 5.88 1.51 0.14
N ARG A 38 5.54 2.76 -0.15
CA ARG A 38 4.86 3.64 0.80
C ARG A 38 3.36 3.62 0.60
N LEU A 39 2.62 3.34 1.68
CA LEU A 39 1.17 3.50 1.72
C LEU A 39 0.81 4.83 2.37
N ARG A 40 -0.07 5.60 1.72
CA ARG A 40 -0.57 6.89 2.22
C ARG A 40 -2.08 6.99 2.10
N GLY A 41 -2.69 7.77 2.99
CA GLY A 41 -4.13 8.01 3.01
C GLY A 41 -4.65 8.03 4.44
N LYS A 42 -5.96 7.85 4.59
CA LYS A 42 -6.64 7.89 5.88
C LYS A 42 -7.58 6.70 6.04
N VAL A 43 -7.65 6.15 7.25
CA VAL A 43 -8.59 5.07 7.61
C VAL A 43 -9.21 5.33 8.99
N ARG A 44 -10.37 4.72 9.26
CA ARG A 44 -11.11 4.88 10.53
C ARG A 44 -10.62 4.00 11.68
N SER A 45 -9.69 3.08 11.41
CA SER A 45 -9.20 2.15 12.43
C SER A 45 -7.77 1.69 12.19
N PHE A 46 -7.06 1.40 13.28
CA PHE A 46 -5.77 0.72 13.22
C PHE A 46 -5.87 -0.66 12.55
N TYR A 47 -7.03 -1.32 12.66
CA TYR A 47 -7.30 -2.58 11.95
C TYR A 47 -7.22 -2.40 10.43
N HIS A 48 -7.87 -1.37 9.86
CA HIS A 48 -7.75 -1.06 8.44
C HIS A 48 -6.32 -0.65 8.05
N LYS A 49 -5.62 0.08 8.92
CA LYS A 49 -4.22 0.44 8.70
C LYS A 49 -3.35 -0.81 8.56
N GLN A 50 -3.51 -1.79 9.44
CA GLN A 50 -2.79 -3.05 9.38
C GLN A 50 -3.20 -3.87 8.15
N LEU A 51 -4.50 -4.00 7.88
CA LEU A 51 -5.01 -4.74 6.73
C LEU A 51 -4.47 -4.21 5.40
N ALA A 52 -4.32 -2.88 5.26
CA ALA A 52 -3.72 -2.27 4.08
C ALA A 52 -2.27 -2.69 3.87
N GLN A 53 -1.48 -2.75 4.96
CA GLN A 53 -0.09 -3.19 4.90
C GLN A 53 0.01 -4.67 4.51
N GLU A 54 -0.76 -5.53 5.18
CA GLU A 54 -0.78 -6.98 4.90
C GLU A 54 -1.20 -7.26 3.45
N ALA A 55 -2.15 -6.48 2.92
CA ALA A 55 -2.64 -6.66 1.56
C ALA A 55 -1.56 -6.45 0.49
N VAL A 56 -0.57 -5.59 0.73
CA VAL A 56 0.47 -5.29 -0.27
C VAL A 56 1.77 -6.08 -0.06
N LEU A 57 1.97 -6.71 1.10
CA LEU A 57 3.18 -7.50 1.39
C LEU A 57 3.51 -8.56 0.32
N PRO A 58 2.54 -9.36 -0.20
CA PRO A 58 2.85 -10.41 -1.17
C PRO A 58 3.43 -9.90 -2.50
N VAL A 59 3.21 -8.63 -2.84
CA VAL A 59 3.68 -8.02 -4.10
C VAL A 59 4.84 -7.06 -3.90
N ALA A 60 5.19 -6.72 -2.65
CA ALA A 60 6.27 -5.77 -2.36
C ALA A 60 7.65 -6.26 -2.80
N GLY A 61 7.83 -7.57 -2.99
CA GLY A 61 9.10 -8.15 -3.42
C GLY A 61 10.22 -7.85 -2.43
N SER A 62 11.26 -7.13 -2.89
CA SER A 62 12.38 -6.70 -2.05
C SER A 62 12.19 -5.31 -1.41
N LEU A 63 11.08 -4.62 -1.69
CA LEU A 63 10.81 -3.30 -1.12
C LEU A 63 10.39 -3.43 0.34
N GLN A 64 10.88 -2.50 1.16
CA GLN A 64 10.40 -2.34 2.52
C GLN A 64 9.02 -1.68 2.47
N VAL A 65 8.00 -2.32 3.05
CA VAL A 65 6.67 -1.70 3.14
C VAL A 65 6.67 -0.69 4.30
N VAL A 66 6.35 0.57 3.99
CA VAL A 66 6.28 1.66 4.96
C VAL A 66 4.87 2.25 4.98
N ASN A 67 4.20 2.16 6.12
CA ASN A 67 2.79 2.50 6.26
C ASN A 67 2.57 3.88 6.91
N HIS A 68 2.47 4.90 6.08
CA HIS A 68 2.14 6.29 6.45
C HIS A 68 0.63 6.58 6.44
N VAL A 69 -0.23 5.56 6.53
CA VAL A 69 -1.69 5.78 6.58
C VAL A 69 -2.10 6.36 7.93
N ASP A 70 -2.82 7.47 7.96
CA ASP A 70 -3.28 8.06 9.22
C ASP A 70 -4.59 7.42 9.69
N VAL A 71 -4.71 7.21 11.00
CA VAL A 71 -5.97 6.80 11.62
C VAL A 71 -6.71 8.04 12.12
N HIS A 72 -7.98 8.19 11.73
CA HIS A 72 -8.83 9.30 12.16
C HIS A 72 -10.11 8.78 12.84
N HIS A 73 -10.68 9.62 13.70
CA HIS A 73 -11.92 9.38 14.45
C HIS A 73 -13.06 10.22 13.89
#